data_AF-A0A5K1AE64-F1
#
_entry.id   AF-A0A5K1AE64-F1
#
_cell.length_a   1.000
_cell.length_b   1.000
_cell.length_c   1.000
_cell.angle_alpha   90.00
_cell.angle_beta   90.00
_cell.angle_gamma   90.00
#
_symmetry.space_group_name_H-M   'P 1'
#
loop_
_entity.id
_entity.type
_entity.pdbx_description
1 polymer ?
#
loop_
_entity_poly.entity_id
_entity_poly.type
_entity_poly.pdbx_seq_one_letter_code
_entity_poly.pdbx_strand_id
1 'polypeptide(L)'
;MQTRLQLAMEVRDSLEVAHTSEYLNFLKCYFRAFSSVLTHLTKPQFSDSIEHKVRNVVVEVLNRLPHSEVLRPFVQDLLKVAMQVLTLDNEENGLICMRIIFDLLRNFRPTLEAEVQPFLDFVCK
;
A
#
# COMPACT_ATOMS: atom_id res chain seq x y z
N MET A 1 8.78 5.70 17.63
CA MET A 1 7.84 4.89 16.83
C MET A 1 6.39 5.01 17.31
N GLN A 2 6.12 5.09 18.62
CA GLN A 2 4.77 5.31 19.18
C GLN A 2 3.96 6.43 18.48
N THR A 3 4.56 7.61 18.33
CA THR A 3 3.91 8.77 17.70
C THR A 3 3.55 8.51 16.23
N ARG A 4 4.41 7.79 15.48
CA ARG A 4 4.13 7.43 14.09
C ARG A 4 2.96 6.46 14.00
N LEU A 5 2.86 5.52 14.94
CA LEU A 5 1.76 4.59 15.01
C LEU A 5 0.43 5.32 15.26
N GLN A 6 0.41 6.25 16.23
CA GLN A 6 -0.78 7.07 16.52
C GLN A 6 -1.22 7.87 15.30
N LEU A 7 -0.30 8.60 14.65
CA LEU A 7 -0.61 9.37 13.45
C LEU A 7 -1.11 8.50 12.29
N ALA A 8 -0.51 7.31 12.09
CA ALA A 8 -0.96 6.39 11.04
C ALA A 8 -2.38 5.88 11.33
N MET A 9 -2.70 5.57 12.59
CA MET A 9 -4.05 5.15 13.01
C MET A 9 -5.07 6.27 12.80
N GLU A 10 -4.74 7.51 13.17
CA GLU A 10 -5.63 8.67 12.94
C GLU A 10 -5.96 8.86 11.46
N VAL A 11 -4.98 8.72 10.56
CA VAL A 11 -5.22 8.80 9.12
C VAL A 11 -6.08 7.65 8.63
N ARG A 12 -5.85 6.43 9.12
CA ARG A 12 -6.67 5.25 8.79
C ARG A 12 -8.13 5.43 9.21
N ASP A 13 -8.34 5.98 10.39
CA ASP A 13 -9.67 6.20 10.95
C ASP A 13 -10.39 7.36 10.22
N SER A 14 -9.64 8.29 9.63
CA SER A 14 -10.16 9.43 8.83
C SER A 14 -10.22 9.16 7.32
N LEU A 15 -10.14 7.89 6.88
CA LEU A 15 -9.97 7.53 5.46
C LEU A 15 -11.19 7.84 4.58
N GLU A 16 -12.33 8.20 5.17
CA GLU A 16 -13.53 8.64 4.44
C GLU A 16 -13.24 9.79 3.47
N VAL A 17 -12.24 10.63 3.75
CA VAL A 17 -11.77 11.70 2.86
C VAL A 17 -11.40 11.20 1.46
N ALA A 18 -10.93 9.96 1.32
CA ALA A 18 -10.57 9.34 0.05
C ALA A 18 -11.79 9.09 -0.86
N HIS A 19 -13.02 9.18 -0.33
CA HIS A 19 -14.26 9.05 -1.08
C HIS A 19 -14.90 10.40 -1.44
N THR A 20 -14.18 11.50 -1.19
CA THR A 20 -14.65 12.87 -1.46
C THR A 20 -13.87 13.50 -2.63
N SER A 21 -14.20 14.75 -2.96
CA SER A 21 -13.41 15.55 -3.92
C SER A 21 -11.95 15.76 -3.48
N GLU A 22 -11.62 15.55 -2.21
CA GLU A 22 -10.27 15.70 -1.66
C GLU A 22 -9.35 14.52 -1.95
N TYR A 23 -9.83 13.45 -2.59
CA TYR A 23 -9.05 12.23 -2.79
C TYR A 23 -7.70 12.49 -3.49
N LEU A 24 -7.67 13.35 -4.50
CA LEU A 24 -6.42 13.68 -5.18
C LEU A 24 -5.42 14.38 -4.25
N ASN A 25 -5.90 15.28 -3.38
CA ASN A 25 -5.07 15.98 -2.41
C ASN A 25 -4.56 15.01 -1.34
N PHE A 26 -5.43 14.10 -0.89
CA PHE A 26 -5.05 13.01 -0.01
C PHE A 26 -3.92 12.19 -0.62
N LEU A 27 -4.05 11.72 -1.87
CA LEU A 27 -3.01 10.93 -2.53
C LEU A 27 -1.69 11.72 -2.65
N LYS A 28 -1.72 12.97 -3.12
CA LYS A 28 -0.52 13.81 -3.25
C LYS A 28 0.24 13.97 -1.94
N CYS A 29 -0.46 14.12 -0.82
CA CYS A 29 0.16 14.32 0.50
C CYS A 29 0.58 13.00 1.15
N TYR A 30 -0.35 12.04 1.24
CA TYR A 30 -0.19 10.86 2.07
C TYR A 30 0.47 9.69 1.34
N PHE A 31 0.25 9.51 0.04
CA PHE A 31 0.80 8.38 -0.69
C PHE A 31 2.34 8.36 -0.63
N ARG A 32 2.98 9.52 -0.82
CA ARG A 32 4.44 9.66 -0.70
C ARG A 32 4.92 9.38 0.72
N ALA A 33 4.19 9.84 1.73
CA ALA A 33 4.54 9.61 3.13
C ALA A 33 4.46 8.11 3.48
N PHE A 34 3.38 7.43 3.08
CA PHE A 34 3.20 5.99 3.26
C PHE A 34 4.24 5.15 2.52
N SER A 35 4.51 5.48 1.26
CA SER A 35 5.56 4.83 0.49
C SER A 35 6.91 4.97 1.18
N SER A 36 7.25 6.17 1.67
CA SER A 36 8.48 6.40 2.42
C SER A 36 8.55 5.61 3.74
N VAL A 37 7.42 5.48 4.45
CA VAL A 37 7.35 4.61 5.65
C VAL A 37 7.72 3.18 5.31
N LEU A 38 7.15 2.61 4.24
CA LEU A 38 7.35 1.21 3.86
C LEU A 38 8.71 0.92 3.23
N THR A 39 9.35 1.91 2.59
CA THR A 39 10.56 1.71 1.78
C THR A 39 11.85 2.28 2.39
N HIS A 40 11.76 3.32 3.22
CA HIS A 40 12.92 4.08 3.68
C HIS A 40 12.98 4.33 5.18
N LEU A 41 11.84 4.61 5.82
CA LEU A 41 11.82 5.00 7.24
C LEU A 41 11.73 3.82 8.21
N THR A 42 11.33 2.66 7.68
CA THR A 42 11.26 1.40 8.43
C THR A 42 11.85 0.28 7.59
N LYS A 43 12.22 -0.81 8.25
CA LYS A 43 12.68 -2.05 7.62
C LYS A 43 11.54 -3.07 7.62
N PRO A 44 11.53 -4.04 6.69
CA PRO A 44 10.61 -5.17 6.75
C PRO A 44 10.68 -5.87 8.11
N GLN A 45 9.55 -6.35 8.61
CA GLN A 45 9.43 -6.88 9.96
C GLN A 45 8.99 -8.33 9.93
N PHE A 46 9.61 -9.18 10.74
CA PHE A 46 9.31 -10.62 10.81
C PHE A 46 8.73 -11.06 12.16
N SER A 47 8.51 -10.11 13.06
CA SER A 47 8.03 -10.34 14.43
C SER A 47 7.12 -9.21 14.86
N ASP A 48 6.24 -9.46 15.84
CA ASP A 48 5.41 -8.40 16.41
C ASP A 48 6.31 -7.33 17.07
N SER A 49 6.21 -6.11 16.56
CA SER A 49 6.96 -4.95 17.01
C SER A 49 6.13 -3.70 16.77
N ILE A 50 6.47 -2.59 17.43
CA ILE A 50 5.81 -1.31 17.16
C ILE A 50 6.06 -0.89 15.70
N GLU A 51 7.22 -1.22 15.14
CA GLU A 51 7.52 -0.95 13.74
C GLU A 51 6.65 -1.79 12.79
N HIS A 52 6.41 -3.06 13.12
CA HIS A 52 5.45 -3.91 12.40
C HIS A 52 4.06 -3.29 12.41
N LYS A 53 3.56 -2.86 13.59
CA LYS A 53 2.25 -2.21 13.72
C LYS A 53 2.13 -0.95 12.88
N VAL A 54 3.19 -0.12 12.80
CA VAL A 54 3.21 1.06 11.93
C VAL A 54 3.08 0.64 10.46
N ARG A 55 3.89 -0.33 10.01
CA ARG A 55 3.87 -0.81 8.62
C ARG A 55 2.52 -1.40 8.26
N ASN A 56 1.96 -2.23 9.14
CA ASN A 56 0.66 -2.87 8.97
C ASN A 56 -0.47 -1.85 8.79
N VAL A 57 -0.58 -0.86 9.68
CA VAL A 57 -1.59 0.22 9.55
C VAL A 57 -1.44 0.97 8.23
N VAL A 58 -0.20 1.25 7.78
CA VAL A 58 0.02 1.90 6.49
C VAL A 58 -0.45 1.02 5.32
N VAL A 59 -0.15 -0.28 5.35
CA VAL A 59 -0.62 -1.22 4.31
C VAL A 59 -2.16 -1.34 4.33
N GLU A 60 -2.80 -1.33 5.50
CA GLU A 60 -4.27 -1.30 5.62
C GLU A 60 -4.88 -0.05 4.97
N VAL A 61 -4.25 1.12 5.16
CA VAL A 61 -4.70 2.36 4.51
C VAL A 61 -4.60 2.25 2.99
N LEU A 62 -3.46 1.76 2.48
CA LEU A 62 -3.26 1.58 1.04
C LEU A 62 -4.25 0.57 0.44
N ASN A 63 -4.62 -0.46 1.18
CA ASN A 63 -5.62 -1.46 0.76
C ASN A 63 -7.05 -0.93 0.68
N ARG A 64 -7.34 0.20 1.33
CA ARG A 64 -8.68 0.81 1.35
C ARG A 64 -8.82 1.98 0.37
N LEU A 65 -7.81 2.27 -0.45
CA LEU A 65 -7.85 3.32 -1.45
C LEU A 65 -8.90 3.03 -2.53
N PRO A 66 -9.78 3.99 -2.89
CA PRO A 66 -10.72 3.81 -3.99
C PRO A 66 -10.03 3.66 -5.35
N HIS A 67 -10.41 2.62 -6.11
CA HIS A 67 -9.91 2.34 -7.47
C HIS A 67 -10.59 3.22 -8.53
N SER A 68 -10.59 4.54 -8.34
CA SER A 68 -11.11 5.50 -9.32
C SER A 68 -10.01 5.97 -10.28
N GLU A 69 -10.39 6.70 -11.33
CA GLU A 69 -9.44 7.32 -12.27
C GLU A 69 -8.45 8.28 -11.59
N VAL A 70 -8.82 8.84 -10.43
CA VAL A 70 -7.94 9.70 -9.61
C VAL A 70 -6.69 8.95 -9.13
N LEU A 71 -6.80 7.63 -8.89
CA LEU A 71 -5.69 6.79 -8.45
C LEU A 71 -4.72 6.49 -9.59
N ARG A 72 -5.16 6.52 -10.86
CA ARG A 72 -4.38 6.06 -12.03
C ARG A 72 -2.93 6.56 -12.08
N PRO A 73 -2.61 7.85 -11.78
CA PRO A 73 -1.23 8.33 -11.78
C PRO A 73 -0.32 7.70 -10.74
N PHE A 74 -0.88 7.08 -9.69
CA PHE A 74 -0.17 6.47 -8.56
C PHE A 74 -0.12 4.94 -8.65
N VAL A 75 -0.88 4.33 -9.56
CA VAL A 75 -1.08 2.87 -9.65
C VAL A 75 0.24 2.11 -9.81
N GLN A 76 1.14 2.59 -10.65
CA GLN A 76 2.42 1.91 -10.89
C GLN A 76 3.32 1.94 -9.64
N ASP A 77 3.36 3.07 -8.94
CA ASP A 77 4.15 3.19 -7.71
C ASP A 77 3.53 2.40 -6.56
N LEU A 78 2.19 2.38 -6.46
CA LEU A 78 1.48 1.58 -5.46
C LEU A 78 1.75 0.08 -5.67
N LEU A 79 1.74 -0.38 -6.93
CA LEU A 79 2.09 -1.75 -7.27
C LEU A 79 3.52 -2.09 -6.84
N LYS A 80 4.49 -1.22 -7.15
CA LYS A 80 5.91 -1.43 -6.76
C LYS A 80 6.08 -1.54 -5.25
N VAL A 81 5.44 -0.64 -4.49
CA VAL A 81 5.47 -0.68 -3.02
C VAL A 81 4.83 -1.96 -2.49
N ALA A 82 3.67 -2.35 -3.02
CA ALA A 82 2.99 -3.57 -2.60
C ALA A 82 3.80 -4.84 -2.92
N MET A 83 4.43 -4.91 -4.10
CA MET A 83 5.33 -6.02 -4.46
C MET A 83 6.53 -6.10 -3.51
N GLN A 84 7.16 -4.97 -3.18
CA GLN A 84 8.28 -4.96 -2.25
C GLN A 84 7.90 -5.47 -0.86
N VAL A 85 6.76 -5.03 -0.33
CA VAL A 85 6.27 -5.50 0.98
C VAL A 85 5.89 -6.97 0.92
N LEU A 86 5.20 -7.42 -0.15
CA LEU A 86 4.86 -8.83 -0.36
C LEU A 86 6.10 -9.74 -0.36
N THR A 87 7.22 -9.30 -0.94
CA THR A 87 8.44 -10.10 -1.05
C THR A 87 9.30 -10.09 0.23
N LEU A 88 9.28 -9.00 1.00
CA LEU A 88 10.27 -8.78 2.05
C LEU A 88 9.72 -8.76 3.47
N ASP A 89 8.42 -8.56 3.66
CA ASP A 89 7.78 -8.43 4.97
C ASP A 89 7.20 -9.76 5.44
N ASN A 90 6.61 -9.78 6.63
CA ASN A 90 5.90 -10.95 7.12
C ASN A 90 4.61 -11.26 6.34
N GLU A 91 4.08 -12.46 6.60
CA GLU A 91 2.86 -12.99 5.97
C GLU A 91 1.64 -12.08 6.16
N GLU A 92 1.49 -11.42 7.31
CA GLU A 92 0.34 -10.55 7.60
C GLU A 92 0.30 -9.36 6.63
N ASN A 93 1.41 -8.64 6.51
CA ASN A 93 1.52 -7.53 5.56
C ASN A 93 1.50 -8.04 4.11
N GLY A 94 2.14 -9.18 3.85
CA GLY A 94 2.15 -9.83 2.54
C GLY A 94 0.75 -10.17 2.03
N LEU A 95 -0.12 -10.72 2.88
CA LEU A 95 -1.49 -11.06 2.51
C LEU A 95 -2.32 -9.83 2.11
N ILE A 96 -2.15 -8.71 2.80
CA ILE A 96 -2.83 -7.46 2.45
C ILE A 96 -2.25 -6.91 1.13
N CYS A 97 -0.94 -6.92 0.96
CA CYS A 97 -0.31 -6.49 -0.29
C CYS A 97 -0.73 -7.35 -1.49
N MET A 98 -0.92 -8.66 -1.32
CA MET A 98 -1.46 -9.53 -2.36
C MET A 98 -2.85 -9.09 -2.82
N ARG A 99 -3.72 -8.66 -1.89
CA ARG A 99 -5.06 -8.11 -2.22
C ARG A 99 -4.94 -6.81 -3.01
N ILE A 100 -4.08 -5.90 -2.57
CA ILE A 100 -3.79 -4.64 -3.29
C ILE A 100 -3.37 -4.96 -4.73
N ILE A 101 -2.37 -5.82 -4.91
CA ILE A 101 -1.84 -6.17 -6.23
C ILE A 101 -2.94 -6.75 -7.12
N PHE A 102 -3.71 -7.71 -6.60
CA PHE A 102 -4.81 -8.32 -7.35
C PHE A 102 -5.85 -7.28 -7.79
N ASP A 103 -6.26 -6.39 -6.88
CA ASP A 103 -7.23 -5.35 -7.20
C ASP A 103 -6.70 -4.33 -8.21
N LEU A 104 -5.43 -3.97 -8.14
CA LEU A 104 -4.81 -3.10 -9.13
C LEU A 104 -4.76 -3.75 -10.51
N LEU A 105 -4.32 -5.01 -10.59
CA LEU A 105 -4.28 -5.76 -11.84
C LEU A 105 -5.68 -5.96 -12.43
N ARG A 106 -6.71 -6.13 -11.59
CA ARG A 106 -8.11 -6.26 -12.01
C ARG A 106 -8.67 -4.94 -12.56
N ASN A 107 -8.46 -3.82 -11.87
CA ASN A 107 -9.08 -2.53 -12.21
C ASN A 107 -8.28 -1.69 -13.21
N PHE A 108 -6.96 -1.91 -13.31
CA PHE A 108 -6.05 -1.10 -14.13
C PHE A 108 -5.20 -1.95 -15.10
N ARG A 109 -5.70 -3.13 -15.51
CA ARG A 109 -4.99 -4.08 -16.37
C ARG A 109 -4.28 -3.45 -17.58
N PRO A 110 -4.90 -2.55 -18.38
CA PRO A 110 -4.21 -1.96 -19.53
C PRO A 110 -2.97 -1.13 -19.14
N THR A 111 -2.96 -0.55 -17.94
CA THR A 111 -1.84 0.24 -17.42
C THR A 111 -0.72 -0.65 -16.89
N LEU A 112 -1.04 -1.87 -16.44
CA LEU A 112 -0.14 -2.75 -15.68
C LEU A 112 0.19 -4.06 -16.40
N GLU A 113 -0.10 -4.17 -17.70
CA GLU A 113 0.05 -5.41 -18.46
C GLU A 113 1.46 -6.02 -18.37
N ALA A 114 2.49 -5.16 -18.40
CA ALA A 114 3.88 -5.58 -18.26
C ALA A 114 4.24 -6.17 -16.88
N GLU A 115 3.46 -5.86 -15.85
CA GLU A 115 3.72 -6.26 -14.47
C GLU A 115 2.95 -7.54 -14.06
N VAL A 116 2.04 -8.02 -14.91
CA VAL A 116 1.25 -9.24 -14.66
C VAL A 116 2.15 -10.48 -14.57
N GLN A 117 3.04 -10.67 -15.55
CA GLN A 117 3.89 -11.87 -15.58
C GLN A 117 4.88 -11.92 -14.41
N PRO A 118 5.61 -10.82 -14.05
CA PRO A 118 6.44 -10.79 -12.85
C PRO A 118 5.69 -11.17 -11.56
N PHE A 119 4.43 -10.74 -11.42
CA PHE A 119 3.60 -11.12 -10.27
C PHE A 119 3.28 -12.62 -10.27
N LEU A 120 2.87 -13.18 -11.42
CA LEU A 120 2.59 -14.63 -11.53
C LEU A 120 3.84 -15.47 -11.25
N ASP A 121 5.01 -15.05 -11.76
CA ASP A 121 6.28 -15.73 -11.52
C ASP A 121 6.69 -15.71 -10.05
N PHE A 122 6.23 -14.73 -9.27
CA PHE A 122 6.44 -14.66 -7.83
C PHE A 122 5.48 -15.58 -7.07
N VAL A 123 4.19 -15.58 -7.39
CA VAL A 123 3.15 -16.32 -6.62
C VAL A 123 3.08 -17.81 -7.00
N CYS A 124 3.42 -18.17 -8.24
CA CYS A 124 3.32 -19.55 -8.75
C CYS A 124 4.61 -20.36 -8.61
N LYS A 125 5.64 -19.84 -7.92
CA LYS A 125 6.82 -20.60 -7.51
C LYS A 125 6.59 -21.29 -6.17
#